data_AF-A0AAV5F5T3-F1
#
_entry.id   AF-A0AAV5F5T3-F1
#
_cell.length_a   1.000
_cell.length_b   1.000
_cell.length_c   1.000
_cell.angle_alpha   90.00
_cell.angle_beta   90.00
_cell.angle_gamma   90.00
#
_symmetry.space_group_name_H-M   'P 1'
#
loop_
_entity.id
_entity.type
_entity.pdbx_description
1 polymer ?
#
loop_
_entity_poly.entity_id
_entity_poly.type
_entity_poly.pdbx_seq_one_letter_code
_entity_poly.pdbx_strand_id
1 'polypeptide(L)'
;MSSPSKRREMDLMKLMMSDYKVEMVNDGMQEFFVEFRGPNESMDLVNVFEVFLPQLLLYPNPSDPLNGDAAALMMRDRPAYEQKVKEYCEKYAKPEDAGVIPEDESSDEELSDEDNDNSGDEEIMGKPDP
;
A
#
# COMPACT_ATOMS: atom_id res chain seq x y z
N MET A 1 14.20 -0.24 31.79
CA MET A 1 13.12 0.47 31.07
C MET A 1 13.33 1.97 31.27
N SER A 2 13.59 2.73 30.21
CA SER A 2 13.72 4.20 30.33
C SER A 2 12.34 4.80 30.59
N SER A 3 12.24 5.82 31.45
CA SER A 3 10.97 6.48 31.69
C SER A 3 10.52 7.23 30.43
N PRO A 4 9.20 7.32 30.15
CA PRO A 4 8.68 8.06 29.00
C PRO A 4 9.20 9.50 28.88
N SER A 5 9.44 10.17 30.02
CA SER A 5 10.03 11.53 30.03
C SER A 5 11.47 11.54 29.51
N LYS A 6 12.30 10.58 29.96
CA LYS A 6 13.71 10.49 29.55
C LYS A 6 13.85 10.19 28.06
N ARG A 7 12.97 9.35 27.49
CA ARG A 7 12.97 9.09 26.04
C ARG A 7 12.62 10.35 25.25
N ARG A 8 11.54 11.05 25.63
CA ARG A 8 11.10 12.29 24.98
C ARG A 8 12.19 13.37 24.99
N GLU A 9 12.84 13.58 26.15
CA GLU A 9 13.93 14.54 26.29
C GLU A 9 15.12 14.19 25.37
N MET A 10 15.52 12.92 25.34
CA MET A 10 16.61 12.46 24.46
C MET A 10 16.28 12.66 22.98
N ASP A 11 15.06 12.31 22.56
CA ASP A 11 14.67 12.41 21.16
C ASP A 11 14.51 13.87 20.71
N LEU A 12 14.03 14.76 21.60
CA LEU A 12 13.98 16.20 21.35
C LEU A 12 15.39 16.79 21.20
N MET A 13 16.33 16.41 22.06
CA MET A 13 17.72 16.86 21.95
C MET A 13 18.35 16.41 20.63
N LYS A 14 18.09 15.18 20.18
CA LYS A 14 18.56 14.71 18.86
C LYS A 14 17.99 15.54 17.72
N LEU A 15 16.70 15.89 17.80
CA LEU A 15 16.05 16.71 16.79
C LEU A 15 16.63 18.13 16.76
N MET A 16 16.92 18.74 17.91
CA MET A 16 17.58 20.05 17.98
C MET A 16 19.03 20.04 17.47
N MET A 17 19.71 18.90 17.52
CA MET A 17 21.09 18.73 17.02
C MET A 17 21.15 18.27 15.56
N SER A 18 20.00 18.06 14.93
CA SER A 18 19.92 17.69 13.52
C SER A 18 19.90 18.93 12.62
N ASP A 19 19.96 18.71 11.31
CA ASP A 19 19.87 19.78 10.31
C ASP A 19 18.44 20.30 10.09
N TYR A 20 17.45 19.76 10.81
CA TYR A 20 16.09 20.31 10.79
C TYR A 20 16.04 21.64 11.53
N LYS A 21 15.28 22.60 10.98
CA LYS A 21 14.96 23.82 11.72
C LYS A 21 13.82 23.53 12.68
N VAL A 22 14.11 23.65 13.99
CA VAL A 22 13.17 23.36 15.07
C VAL A 22 12.94 24.64 15.88
N GLU A 23 11.68 25.02 16.09
CA GLU A 23 11.29 26.15 16.92
C GLU A 23 10.49 25.66 18.14
N MET A 24 10.94 25.99 19.35
CA MET A 24 10.25 25.60 20.58
C MET A 24 9.09 26.55 20.88
N VAL A 25 7.98 25.99 21.37
CA VAL A 25 6.82 26.77 21.79
C VAL A 25 6.91 27.03 23.29
N ASN A 26 6.84 28.31 23.70
CA ASN A 26 6.83 28.73 25.10
C ASN A 26 7.99 28.17 25.96
N ASP A 27 9.16 27.96 25.35
CA ASP A 27 10.34 27.33 25.98
C ASP A 27 10.07 25.93 26.59
N GLY A 28 9.00 25.27 26.18
CA GLY A 28 8.57 23.96 26.68
C GLY A 28 9.02 22.80 25.79
N MET A 29 9.41 21.68 26.40
CA MET A 29 9.82 20.45 25.68
C MET A 29 8.65 19.60 25.15
N GLN A 30 7.42 20.09 25.27
CA GLN A 30 6.21 19.35 24.91
C GLN A 30 5.68 19.73 23.53
N GLU A 31 5.97 20.94 23.06
CA GLU A 31 5.41 21.51 21.83
C GLU A 31 6.51 22.25 21.07
N PHE A 32 6.63 21.95 19.77
CA PHE A 32 7.63 22.52 18.89
C PHE A 32 7.16 22.45 17.43
N PHE A 33 7.67 23.35 16.60
CA PHE A 33 7.49 23.34 15.15
C PHE A 33 8.76 22.85 14.47
N VAL A 34 8.60 22.13 13.35
CA VAL A 34 9.71 21.70 12.50
C VAL A 34 9.42 22.13 11.07
N GLU A 35 10.34 22.88 10.46
CA GLU A 35 10.24 23.25 9.05
C GLU A 35 10.69 22.06 8.18
N PHE A 36 9.72 21.36 7.59
CA PHE A 36 10.01 20.37 6.56
C PHE A 36 10.04 21.07 5.21
N ARG A 37 11.21 21.06 4.55
CA ARG A 37 11.26 21.39 3.13
C ARG A 37 10.67 20.22 2.36
N GLY A 38 9.60 20.49 1.61
CA GLY A 38 9.16 19.56 0.58
C GLY A 38 10.31 19.30 -0.39
N PRO A 39 10.34 18.15 -1.08
CA PRO A 39 11.34 17.89 -2.10
C PRO A 39 11.36 19.04 -3.11
N ASN A 40 12.55 19.63 -3.30
CA ASN A 40 12.80 20.70 -4.26
C ASN A 40 12.90 20.10 -5.67
N GLU A 41 11.78 19.68 -6.22
CA GLU A 41 11.51 19.63 -7.66
C GLU A 41 9.97 19.63 -7.73
N SER A 42 9.41 20.24 -8.76
CA SER A 42 7.98 20.13 -9.08
C SER A 42 7.51 18.69 -8.89
N MET A 43 6.23 18.50 -8.54
CA MET A 43 5.59 17.22 -8.87
C MET A 43 5.57 17.13 -10.40
N ASP A 44 6.70 16.75 -10.98
CA ASP A 44 6.81 16.43 -12.39
C ASP A 44 5.74 15.39 -12.62
N LEU A 45 4.91 15.64 -13.64
CA LEU A 45 3.85 14.71 -13.99
C LEU A 45 4.40 13.29 -14.19
N VAL A 46 5.69 13.17 -14.54
CA VAL A 46 6.47 11.94 -14.51
C VAL A 46 6.30 11.18 -13.19
N ASN A 47 6.56 11.80 -12.03
CA ASN A 47 6.38 11.15 -10.73
C ASN A 47 4.91 10.78 -10.45
N VAL A 48 3.95 11.56 -10.96
CA VAL A 48 2.53 11.23 -10.84
C VAL A 48 2.21 9.93 -11.57
N PHE A 49 2.69 9.77 -12.79
CA PHE A 49 2.44 8.58 -13.62
C PHE A 49 3.32 7.38 -13.23
N GLU A 50 4.57 7.59 -12.84
CA GLU A 50 5.53 6.51 -12.54
C GLU A 50 5.44 5.99 -11.09
N VAL A 51 5.05 6.85 -10.13
CA VAL A 51 5.10 6.50 -8.70
C VAL A 51 3.71 6.59 -8.06
N PHE A 52 3.04 7.74 -8.14
CA PHE A 52 1.81 7.94 -7.36
C PHE A 52 0.61 7.14 -7.88
N LEU A 53 0.37 7.15 -9.20
CA LEU A 53 -0.77 6.44 -9.77
C LEU A 53 -0.66 4.92 -9.62
N PRO A 54 0.48 4.26 -9.91
CA PRO A 54 0.62 2.83 -9.68
C PRO A 54 0.40 2.45 -8.21
N GLN A 55 0.95 3.22 -7.27
CA GLN A 55 0.74 2.98 -5.84
C GLN A 55 -0.73 3.16 -5.43
N LEU A 56 -1.39 4.21 -5.90
CA LEU A 56 -2.80 4.48 -5.59
C LEU A 56 -3.75 3.43 -6.16
N LEU A 57 -3.45 2.91 -7.36
CA LEU A 57 -4.23 1.84 -7.99
C LEU A 57 -4.06 0.50 -7.25
N LEU A 58 -2.87 0.22 -6.74
CA LEU A 58 -2.61 -0.98 -5.91
C LEU A 58 -3.24 -0.87 -4.51
N TYR A 59 -3.26 0.35 -3.95
CA TYR A 59 -3.74 0.61 -2.60
C TYR A 59 -4.70 1.81 -2.58
N PRO A 60 -5.94 1.63 -3.09
CA PRO A 60 -6.93 2.69 -3.05
C PRO A 60 -7.31 3.03 -1.61
N ASN A 61 -7.63 4.30 -1.36
CA ASN A 61 -8.12 4.77 -0.07
C ASN A 61 -9.65 4.92 -0.10
N PRO A 62 -10.42 3.93 0.39
CA PRO A 62 -11.87 4.01 0.36
C PRO A 62 -12.43 4.94 1.44
N SER A 63 -11.64 5.32 2.47
CA SER A 63 -12.09 6.18 3.58
C SER A 63 -12.23 7.65 3.22
N ASP A 64 -11.64 8.09 2.11
CA ASP A 64 -11.79 9.44 1.56
C ASP A 64 -11.95 9.39 0.03
N PRO A 65 -13.15 8.96 -0.45
CA PRO A 65 -13.29 8.56 -1.84
C PRO A 65 -13.66 9.74 -2.75
N LEU A 66 -12.95 9.85 -3.88
CA LEU A 66 -13.40 10.68 -5.01
C LEU A 66 -14.52 9.99 -5.81
N ASN A 67 -14.52 8.65 -5.88
CA ASN A 67 -15.59 7.85 -6.46
C ASN A 67 -16.30 7.06 -5.35
N GLY A 68 -17.40 7.62 -4.84
CA GLY A 68 -18.15 7.06 -3.72
C GLY A 68 -18.71 5.65 -4.00
N ASP A 69 -19.20 5.40 -5.21
CA ASP A 69 -19.78 4.10 -5.58
C ASP A 69 -18.72 3.00 -5.62
N ALA A 70 -17.54 3.30 -6.16
CA ALA A 70 -16.41 2.38 -6.20
C ALA A 70 -15.90 2.05 -4.79
N ALA A 71 -15.77 3.07 -3.93
CA ALA A 71 -15.33 2.88 -2.55
C ALA A 71 -16.35 2.09 -1.72
N ALA A 72 -17.65 2.40 -1.86
CA ALA A 72 -18.71 1.65 -1.19
C ALA A 72 -18.73 0.18 -1.63
N LEU A 73 -18.56 -0.08 -2.93
CA LEU A 73 -18.46 -1.44 -3.45
C LEU A 73 -17.22 -2.15 -2.90
N MET A 74 -16.05 -1.51 -2.92
CA MET A 74 -14.82 -2.08 -2.38
C MET A 74 -14.92 -2.44 -0.90
N MET A 75 -15.55 -1.57 -0.08
CA MET A 75 -15.74 -1.83 1.35
C MET A 75 -16.75 -2.95 1.62
N ARG A 76 -17.80 -3.06 0.80
CA ARG A 76 -18.91 -4.01 1.01
C ARG A 76 -18.62 -5.39 0.42
N ASP A 77 -18.07 -5.44 -0.78
CA ASP A 77 -17.86 -6.63 -1.59
C ASP A 77 -16.65 -6.45 -2.51
N ARG A 78 -15.49 -6.87 -2.00
CA ARG A 78 -14.22 -6.74 -2.70
C ARG A 78 -14.14 -7.59 -3.98
N PRO A 79 -14.58 -8.87 -4.02
CA PRO A 79 -14.63 -9.63 -5.27
C PRO A 79 -15.46 -8.95 -6.37
N ALA A 80 -16.63 -8.40 -6.02
CA ALA A 80 -17.45 -7.69 -7.00
C ALA A 80 -16.79 -6.39 -7.50
N TYR A 81 -16.07 -5.68 -6.63
CA TYR A 81 -15.25 -4.54 -7.02
C TYR A 81 -14.15 -4.95 -8.02
N GLU A 82 -13.39 -6.01 -7.72
CA GLU A 82 -12.30 -6.50 -8.58
C GLU A 82 -12.82 -6.95 -9.96
N GLN A 83 -13.96 -7.64 -10.00
CA GLN A 83 -14.63 -7.99 -11.26
C GLN A 83 -15.01 -6.74 -12.06
N LYS A 84 -15.62 -5.74 -11.40
CA LYS A 84 -16.01 -4.50 -12.07
C LYS A 84 -14.81 -3.71 -12.59
N VAL A 85 -13.68 -3.73 -11.87
CA VAL A 85 -12.42 -3.13 -12.34
C VAL A 85 -11.93 -3.83 -13.61
N LYS A 86 -11.91 -5.18 -13.64
CA LYS A 86 -11.53 -5.94 -14.84
C LYS A 86 -12.40 -5.60 -16.05
N GLU A 87 -13.72 -5.62 -15.89
CA GLU A 87 -14.67 -5.28 -16.95
C GLU A 87 -14.44 -3.86 -17.50
N TYR A 88 -14.08 -2.90 -16.63
CA TYR A 88 -13.80 -1.52 -17.06
C TYR A 88 -12.44 -1.38 -17.73
N CYS A 89 -11.41 -2.10 -17.28
CA CYS A 89 -10.11 -2.15 -17.95
C CYS A 89 -10.24 -2.68 -19.38
N GLU A 90 -10.96 -3.79 -19.57
CA GLU A 90 -11.19 -4.36 -20.90
C GLU A 90 -11.97 -3.41 -21.83
N LYS A 91 -12.85 -2.59 -21.28
CA LYS A 91 -13.71 -1.69 -22.06
C LYS A 91 -13.04 -0.35 -22.39
N TYR A 92 -12.17 0.15 -21.53
CA TYR A 92 -11.70 1.54 -21.57
C TYR A 92 -10.17 1.73 -21.48
N ALA A 93 -9.41 0.69 -21.12
CA ALA A 93 -7.97 0.80 -20.87
C ALA A 93 -7.18 -0.13 -21.81
N LYS A 94 -7.55 -0.16 -23.09
CA LYS A 94 -6.86 -0.99 -24.08
C LYS A 94 -5.57 -0.31 -24.56
N PRO A 95 -4.51 -1.06 -24.91
CA PRO A 95 -3.25 -0.48 -25.36
C PRO A 95 -3.41 0.36 -26.64
N GLU A 96 -4.37 0.01 -27.50
CA GLU A 96 -4.64 0.77 -28.72
C GLU A 96 -5.20 2.17 -28.43
N ASP A 97 -6.00 2.31 -27.36
CA ASP A 97 -6.55 3.60 -26.92
C ASP A 97 -5.47 4.50 -26.29
N ALA A 98 -4.41 3.90 -25.76
CA ALA A 98 -3.28 4.61 -25.15
C ALA A 98 -2.18 5.01 -26.14
N GLY A 99 -2.30 4.61 -27.43
CA GLY A 99 -1.27 4.87 -28.44
C GLY A 99 0.03 4.10 -28.19
N VAL A 100 -0.01 3.06 -27.36
CA VAL A 100 1.12 2.19 -27.08
C VAL A 100 1.19 1.12 -28.18
N ILE A 101 2.25 1.15 -28.98
CA ILE A 101 2.52 0.09 -29.95
C ILE A 101 3.05 -1.10 -29.14
N PRO A 102 2.39 -2.27 -29.16
CA PRO A 102 2.88 -3.43 -28.43
C PRO A 102 4.27 -3.81 -28.95
N GLU A 103 5.25 -3.83 -28.06
CA GLU A 103 6.49 -4.54 -28.26
C GLU A 103 6.13 -6.02 -28.05
N ASP A 104 6.32 -6.86 -29.09
CA ASP A 104 5.84 -8.25 -29.15
C ASP A 104 5.99 -9.02 -27.83
N GLU A 105 4.89 -9.64 -27.42
CA GLU A 105 4.74 -10.44 -26.20
C GLU A 105 5.75 -11.60 -26.16
N SER A 106 6.60 -11.62 -25.12
CA SER A 106 7.22 -12.88 -24.69
C SER A 106 6.22 -13.62 -23.82
N SER A 107 5.46 -14.52 -24.46
CA SER A 107 4.56 -15.50 -23.85
C SER A 107 5.19 -16.21 -22.64
N ASP A 108 4.52 -16.16 -21.49
CA ASP A 108 4.80 -17.03 -20.33
C ASP A 108 3.46 -17.58 -19.82
N GLU A 109 2.93 -18.56 -20.55
CA GLU A 109 1.90 -19.47 -20.07
C GLU A 109 2.54 -20.82 -19.72
N GLU A 110 1.93 -21.50 -18.73
CA GLU A 110 2.25 -22.79 -18.10
C GLU A 110 3.23 -22.68 -16.90
N LEU A 111 2.83 -22.98 -15.66
CA LEU A 111 2.41 -24.31 -15.22
C LEU A 111 1.31 -24.28 -14.15
N SER A 112 0.33 -25.16 -14.37
CA SER A 112 -0.69 -25.65 -13.45
C SER A 112 -0.09 -26.50 -12.32
N ASP A 113 -0.67 -26.42 -11.12
CA ASP A 113 -0.61 -27.50 -10.12
C ASP A 113 -2.02 -27.70 -9.55
N GLU A 114 -2.63 -28.77 -10.03
CA GLU A 114 -4.00 -29.20 -9.76
C GLU A 114 -3.92 -30.51 -8.94
N ASP A 115 -3.49 -30.43 -7.68
CA ASP A 115 -3.51 -31.58 -6.77
C ASP A 115 -4.82 -31.58 -5.95
N ASN A 116 -5.84 -32.16 -6.57
CA ASN A 116 -7.05 -32.65 -5.91
C ASN A 116 -6.86 -34.12 -5.52
N ASP A 117 -6.25 -34.37 -4.36
CA ASP A 117 -6.23 -35.71 -3.74
C ASP A 117 -7.35 -35.83 -2.69
N ASN A 118 -8.45 -36.45 -3.10
CA ASN A 118 -9.53 -36.91 -2.24
C ASN A 118 -9.29 -38.37 -1.80
N SER A 119 -8.97 -38.57 -0.52
CA SER A 119 -9.17 -39.82 0.22
C SER A 119 -9.22 -39.44 1.70
N GLY A 120 -10.33 -39.56 2.44
CA GLY A 120 -11.09 -40.78 2.64
C GLY A 120 -10.63 -41.42 3.95
N ASP A 121 -11.22 -40.96 5.07
CA ASP A 121 -11.49 -41.64 6.35
C ASP A 121 -10.57 -42.80 6.79
N GLU A 122 -10.01 -42.75 8.01
CA GLU A 122 -10.00 -43.86 9.00
C GLU A 122 -9.32 -43.40 10.32
N GLU A 123 -10.08 -43.42 11.42
CA GLU A 123 -9.59 -43.38 12.80
C GLU A 123 -8.66 -44.56 13.11
N ILE A 124 -7.43 -44.32 13.60
CA ILE A 124 -6.66 -45.34 14.32
C ILE A 124 -6.17 -44.80 15.68
N MET A 125 -6.85 -45.32 16.70
CA MET A 125 -6.48 -45.35 18.12
C MET A 125 -5.23 -46.23 18.32
N GLY A 126 -4.19 -45.71 18.97
CA GLY A 126 -3.00 -46.50 19.34
C GLY A 126 -2.16 -45.84 20.43
N LYS A 127 -2.19 -46.42 21.64
CA LYS A 127 -1.57 -45.95 22.89
C LYS A 127 -0.04 -46.05 22.84
N PRO A 128 0.72 -45.18 23.53
CA PRO A 128 2.10 -45.48 23.89
C PRO A 128 2.19 -46.05 25.32
N ASP A 129 2.83 -47.22 25.46
CA ASP A 129 3.60 -47.66 26.64
C ASP A 129 4.50 -48.82 26.17
N PRO A 130 5.70 -49.07 26.77
CA PRO A 130 6.01 -48.92 28.20
C PRO A 130 7.18 -48.00 28.56
#